data_AF-A0A4U6UTM1-F1
#
_entry.id   AF-A0A4U6UTM1-F1
#
_cell.length_a   1.000
_cell.length_b   1.000
_cell.length_c   1.000
_cell.angle_alpha   90.00
_cell.angle_beta   90.00
_cell.angle_gamma   90.00
#
_symmetry.space_group_name_H-M   'P 1'
#
loop_
_entity.id
_entity.type
_entity.pdbx_description
1 polymer ?
#
loop_
_entity_poly.entity_id
_entity_poly.type
_entity_poly.pdbx_seq_one_letter_code
_entity_poly.pdbx_strand_id
1 'polypeptide(L)'
;MMNERGTCEIDTVAFHGGKAYYIDIQQNIVICDLNTGSDPSPRCAPIFFACSVVNKLCRCPRLHPVCGVHLAVCNGELLLVVLYYWGSHPSPAEAYKPVWTPNQRLELHERVRDLGDHSLFVGRGDTFALSAKEFPVIKRNCIYYAGIACNKPYWISVFHLESDAVEEIPYMEKLKEGRTNRTPYAWFCPRKPFLKQS
;
A
#
# COMPACT_ATOMS: atom_id res chain seq x y z
N MET A 1 -15.08 9.50 -23.27
CA MET A 1 -13.64 9.83 -23.31
C MET A 1 -13.24 10.31 -21.91
N MET A 2 -12.60 9.46 -21.11
CA MET A 2 -12.18 9.78 -19.73
C MET A 2 -10.65 9.85 -19.54
N ASN A 3 -9.85 9.69 -20.60
CA ASN A 3 -8.40 9.52 -20.48
C ASN A 3 -7.55 10.79 -20.68
N GLU A 4 -8.12 12.00 -20.58
CA GLU A 4 -7.34 13.25 -20.67
C GLU A 4 -7.30 14.05 -19.36
N ARG A 5 -8.09 13.66 -18.34
CA ARG A 5 -7.96 14.24 -17.00
C ARG A 5 -7.05 13.32 -16.20
N GLY A 6 -5.85 13.81 -15.89
CA GLY A 6 -4.96 13.14 -14.94
C GLY A 6 -5.67 12.86 -13.61
N THR A 7 -5.16 11.87 -12.89
CA THR A 7 -5.63 11.53 -11.54
C THR A 7 -5.24 12.58 -10.51
N CYS A 8 -5.78 12.45 -9.29
CA CYS A 8 -5.33 13.27 -8.17
C CYS A 8 -3.90 12.91 -7.73
N GLU A 9 -3.41 13.58 -6.68
CA GLU A 9 -2.12 13.30 -6.07
C GLU A 9 -1.91 11.80 -5.83
N ILE A 10 -0.72 11.29 -6.18
CA ILE A 10 -0.36 9.89 -5.97
C ILE A 10 -0.23 9.65 -4.46
N ASP A 11 -0.95 8.65 -3.97
CA ASP A 11 -0.86 8.19 -2.59
C ASP A 11 0.20 7.09 -2.47
N THR A 12 0.12 6.04 -3.28
CA THR A 12 1.10 4.94 -3.28
C THR A 12 1.51 4.49 -4.67
N VAL A 13 2.67 3.86 -4.77
CA VAL A 13 3.18 3.31 -6.03
C VAL A 13 3.92 1.99 -5.80
N ALA A 14 3.80 1.08 -6.77
CA ALA A 14 4.50 -0.20 -6.85
C ALA A 14 4.96 -0.47 -8.30
N PHE A 15 6.10 -1.13 -8.46
CA PHE A 15 6.69 -1.44 -9.77
C PHE A 15 6.78 -2.94 -9.99
N HIS A 16 6.16 -3.45 -11.06
CA HIS A 16 6.12 -4.88 -11.34
C HIS A 16 6.00 -5.17 -12.83
N GLY A 17 6.78 -6.14 -13.35
CA GLY A 17 6.65 -6.61 -14.74
C GLY A 17 6.78 -5.52 -15.80
N GLY A 18 7.67 -4.53 -15.58
CA GLY A 18 7.87 -3.37 -16.45
C GLY A 18 6.70 -2.38 -16.46
N LYS A 19 5.85 -2.38 -15.43
CA LYS A 19 4.75 -1.44 -15.24
C LYS A 19 4.89 -0.73 -13.90
N ALA A 20 4.47 0.53 -13.84
CA ALA A 20 4.18 1.23 -12.60
C ALA A 20 2.68 1.13 -12.30
N TYR A 21 2.35 0.82 -11.06
CA TYR A 21 1.00 0.80 -10.55
C TYR A 21 0.92 1.86 -9.46
N TYR A 22 0.07 2.85 -9.62
CA TYR A 22 -0.12 3.87 -8.59
C TYR A 22 -1.58 3.96 -8.17
N ILE A 23 -1.78 4.30 -6.90
CA ILE A 23 -3.08 4.61 -6.32
C ILE A 23 -3.09 6.09 -5.97
N ASP A 24 -4.09 6.82 -6.45
CA ASP A 24 -4.26 8.23 -6.08
C ASP A 24 -5.03 8.39 -4.75
N ILE A 25 -5.07 9.60 -4.21
CA ILE A 25 -5.82 9.92 -2.97
C ILE A 25 -7.34 9.68 -3.08
N GLN A 26 -7.88 9.51 -4.29
CA GLN A 26 -9.28 9.14 -4.54
C GLN A 26 -9.47 7.62 -4.65
N GLN A 27 -8.43 6.82 -4.39
CA GLN A 27 -8.44 5.36 -4.47
C GLN A 27 -8.63 4.82 -5.90
N ASN A 28 -8.24 5.61 -6.90
CA ASN A 28 -8.12 5.16 -8.28
C ASN A 28 -6.78 4.46 -8.48
N ILE A 29 -6.80 3.25 -9.04
CA ILE A 29 -5.61 2.53 -9.47
C ILE A 29 -5.36 2.85 -10.94
N VAL A 30 -4.15 3.28 -11.26
CA VAL A 30 -3.69 3.50 -12.63
C VAL A 30 -2.46 2.64 -12.89
N ILE A 31 -2.41 2.09 -14.11
CA ILE A 31 -1.34 1.22 -14.56
C ILE A 31 -0.62 1.93 -15.71
N CYS A 32 0.66 2.20 -15.55
CA CYS A 32 1.51 2.75 -16.60
C CYS A 32 2.43 1.65 -17.13
N ASP A 33 2.35 1.38 -18.43
CA ASP A 33 3.37 0.56 -19.08
C ASP A 33 4.64 1.40 -19.27
N LEU A 34 5.75 0.90 -18.72
CA LEU A 34 7.07 1.53 -18.80
C LEU A 34 7.93 0.89 -19.90
N ASN A 35 7.50 -0.22 -20.51
CA ASN A 35 8.25 -0.90 -21.57
C ASN A 35 8.08 -0.24 -22.94
N THR A 36 7.96 1.09 -23.00
CA THR A 36 7.57 1.82 -24.21
C THR A 36 8.71 2.01 -25.22
N GLY A 37 9.65 1.07 -25.36
CA GLY A 37 10.67 1.10 -26.41
C GLY A 37 11.30 2.49 -26.65
N SER A 38 11.16 3.03 -27.86
CA SER A 38 11.64 4.36 -28.27
C SER A 38 10.64 5.52 -28.07
N ASP A 39 9.44 5.24 -27.56
CA ASP A 39 8.43 6.27 -27.24
C ASP A 39 8.60 6.68 -25.77
N PRO A 40 8.99 7.93 -25.47
CA PRO A 40 9.24 8.39 -24.11
C PRO A 40 7.97 8.54 -23.27
N SER A 41 6.78 8.38 -23.86
CA SER A 41 5.52 8.58 -23.15
C SER A 41 5.01 7.26 -22.57
N PRO A 42 5.00 7.08 -21.22
CA PRO A 42 4.42 5.89 -20.61
C PRO A 42 2.96 5.75 -21.01
N ARG A 43 2.56 4.57 -21.50
CA ARG A 43 1.18 4.32 -21.90
C ARG A 43 0.37 3.96 -20.66
N CYS A 44 -0.48 4.89 -20.23
CA CYS A 44 -1.42 4.63 -19.14
C CYS A 44 -2.57 3.73 -19.64
N ALA A 45 -2.71 2.57 -19.02
CA ALA A 45 -3.85 1.68 -19.16
C ALA A 45 -5.09 2.26 -18.41
N PRO A 46 -6.23 1.57 -18.44
CA PRO A 46 -7.44 2.00 -17.75
C PRO A 46 -7.29 2.33 -16.27
N ILE A 47 -8.11 3.27 -15.80
CA ILE A 47 -8.25 3.62 -14.38
C ILE A 47 -9.27 2.66 -13.74
N PHE A 48 -8.93 2.09 -12.58
CA PHE A 48 -9.79 1.18 -11.82
C PHE A 48 -10.16 1.79 -10.47
N PHE A 49 -11.42 1.71 -10.06
CA PHE A 49 -11.85 2.25 -8.76
C PHE A 49 -11.79 1.18 -7.66
N ALA A 50 -10.74 1.21 -6.82
CA ALA A 50 -10.50 0.18 -5.82
C ALA A 50 -11.67 0.03 -4.83
N CYS A 51 -12.23 1.16 -4.38
CA CYS A 51 -13.36 1.24 -3.46
C CYS A 51 -14.58 0.41 -3.89
N SER A 52 -14.84 0.29 -5.20
CA SER A 52 -16.01 -0.48 -5.69
C SER A 52 -15.94 -1.97 -5.36
N VAL A 53 -14.72 -2.50 -5.24
CA VAL A 53 -14.45 -3.92 -4.97
C VAL A 53 -14.20 -4.13 -3.49
N VAL A 54 -13.33 -3.32 -2.88
CA VAL A 54 -12.92 -3.53 -1.47
C VAL A 54 -14.08 -3.36 -0.49
N ASN A 55 -15.02 -2.46 -0.78
CA ASN A 55 -16.22 -2.28 0.05
C ASN A 55 -17.17 -3.50 0.02
N LYS A 56 -16.99 -4.42 -0.93
CA LYS A 56 -17.79 -5.64 -1.09
C LYS A 56 -17.07 -6.92 -0.66
N LEU A 57 -15.78 -6.83 -0.29
CA LEU A 57 -14.99 -7.98 0.16
C LEU A 57 -15.56 -8.56 1.45
N CYS A 58 -15.90 -7.68 2.39
CA CYS A 58 -16.51 -8.10 3.64
C CYS A 58 -17.97 -8.49 3.42
N ARG A 59 -18.31 -9.75 3.71
CA ARG A 59 -19.70 -10.27 3.66
C ARG A 59 -20.50 -9.96 4.93
N CYS A 60 -19.97 -9.14 5.84
CA CYS A 60 -20.68 -8.78 7.06
C CYS A 60 -21.91 -7.91 6.73
N PRO A 61 -22.98 -7.99 7.53
CA PRO A 61 -24.16 -7.14 7.35
C PRO A 61 -23.88 -5.65 7.57
N ARG A 62 -22.80 -5.33 8.29
CA ARG A 62 -22.35 -3.96 8.57
C ARG A 62 -21.24 -3.58 7.59
N LEU A 63 -21.29 -2.35 7.12
CA LEU A 63 -20.21 -1.77 6.32
C LEU A 63 -18.97 -1.61 7.21
N HIS A 64 -17.86 -2.20 6.78
CA HIS A 64 -16.56 -2.06 7.44
C HIS A 64 -15.70 -1.09 6.64
N PRO A 65 -15.51 0.15 7.12
CA PRO A 65 -14.80 1.16 6.36
C PRO A 65 -13.32 0.76 6.21
N VAL A 66 -12.82 0.93 4.98
CA VAL A 66 -11.41 0.76 4.63
C VAL A 66 -10.68 2.05 4.99
N CYS A 67 -9.53 1.93 5.66
CA CYS A 67 -8.67 3.06 6.03
C CYS A 67 -7.47 3.23 5.09
N GLY A 68 -7.15 2.22 4.28
CA GLY A 68 -6.10 2.29 3.26
C GLY A 68 -6.16 1.15 2.26
N VAL A 69 -5.84 1.45 1.01
CA VAL A 69 -5.60 0.45 -0.04
C VAL A 69 -4.23 0.72 -0.63
N HIS A 70 -3.42 -0.32 -0.74
CA HIS A 70 -2.05 -0.23 -1.22
C HIS A 70 -1.77 -1.36 -2.22
N LEU A 71 -0.91 -1.10 -3.21
CA LEU A 71 -0.32 -2.17 -4.01
C LEU A 71 1.10 -2.40 -3.52
N ALA A 72 1.56 -3.63 -3.44
CA ALA A 72 2.92 -3.98 -3.07
C ALA A 72 3.39 -5.22 -3.83
N VAL A 73 4.68 -5.31 -4.12
CA VAL A 73 5.28 -6.48 -4.78
C VAL A 73 5.96 -7.35 -3.74
N CYS A 74 5.60 -8.63 -3.70
CA CYS A 74 6.17 -9.62 -2.80
C CYS A 74 6.51 -10.89 -3.56
N ASN A 75 7.75 -11.35 -3.46
CA ASN A 75 8.22 -12.58 -4.10
C ASN A 75 7.86 -12.68 -5.60
N GLY A 76 8.00 -11.58 -6.34
CA GLY A 76 7.67 -11.53 -7.76
C GLY A 76 6.18 -11.50 -8.08
N GLU A 77 5.30 -11.31 -7.10
CA GLU A 77 3.86 -11.18 -7.30
C GLU A 77 3.37 -9.79 -6.86
N LEU A 78 2.44 -9.22 -7.61
CA LEU A 78 1.76 -7.98 -7.23
C LEU A 78 0.57 -8.31 -6.33
N LEU A 79 0.48 -7.65 -5.18
CA LEU A 79 -0.57 -7.82 -4.18
C LEU A 79 -1.29 -6.51 -3.91
N LEU A 80 -2.61 -6.56 -3.82
CA LEU A 80 -3.47 -5.51 -3.28
C LEU A 80 -3.66 -5.75 -1.78
N VAL A 81 -3.20 -4.80 -0.97
CA VAL A 81 -3.37 -4.77 0.48
C VAL A 81 -4.54 -3.86 0.83
N VAL A 82 -5.46 -4.37 1.64
CA VAL A 82 -6.63 -3.65 2.16
C VAL A 82 -6.50 -3.57 3.68
N LEU A 83 -6.59 -2.36 4.22
CA LEU A 83 -6.54 -2.08 5.65
C LEU A 83 -7.90 -1.58 6.12
N TYR A 84 -8.41 -2.14 7.22
CA TYR A 84 -9.68 -1.74 7.80
C TYR A 84 -9.47 -0.87 9.04
N TYR A 85 -10.44 -0.01 9.35
CA TYR A 85 -10.40 0.71 10.62
C TYR A 85 -10.39 -0.26 11.80
N TRP A 86 -9.58 0.05 12.81
CA TRP A 86 -9.43 -0.78 14.01
C TRP A 86 -10.77 -1.07 14.68
N GLY A 87 -10.97 -2.34 15.05
CA GLY A 87 -12.20 -2.81 15.68
C GLY A 87 -13.44 -2.85 14.76
N SER A 88 -13.31 -2.43 13.50
CA SER A 88 -14.41 -2.47 12.54
C SER A 88 -14.52 -3.79 11.80
N HIS A 89 -13.42 -4.53 11.62
CA HIS A 89 -13.38 -5.78 10.85
C HIS A 89 -12.65 -6.89 11.65
N PRO A 90 -13.08 -8.17 11.57
CA PRO A 90 -12.40 -9.29 12.23
C PRO A 90 -10.94 -9.45 11.78
N SER A 91 -10.68 -9.20 10.50
CA SER A 91 -9.34 -9.19 9.91
C SER A 91 -8.93 -7.74 9.59
N PRO A 92 -8.06 -7.13 10.39
CA PRO A 92 -7.73 -5.71 10.29
C PRO A 92 -6.90 -5.36 9.04
N ALA A 93 -6.24 -6.35 8.44
CA ALA A 93 -5.56 -6.22 7.16
C ALA A 93 -5.73 -7.50 6.34
N GLU A 94 -5.84 -7.34 5.03
CA GLU A 94 -5.98 -8.43 4.07
C GLU A 94 -5.15 -8.16 2.82
N ALA A 95 -4.70 -9.23 2.16
CA ALA A 95 -3.95 -9.15 0.90
C ALA A 95 -4.59 -10.04 -0.17
N TYR A 96 -4.56 -9.59 -1.42
CA TYR A 96 -5.23 -10.24 -2.56
C TYR A 96 -4.37 -10.12 -3.82
N LYS A 97 -4.46 -11.10 -4.73
CA LYS A 97 -3.89 -10.95 -6.08
C LYS A 97 -4.90 -10.24 -6.98
N PRO A 98 -4.60 -9.06 -7.54
CA PRO A 98 -5.51 -8.34 -8.41
C PRO A 98 -5.56 -8.93 -9.82
N VAL A 99 -6.76 -8.98 -10.38
CA VAL A 99 -7.03 -9.36 -11.77
C VAL A 99 -7.59 -8.15 -12.51
N TRP A 100 -6.88 -7.73 -13.55
CA TRP A 100 -7.24 -6.58 -14.35
C TRP A 100 -8.06 -7.02 -15.56
N THR A 101 -9.34 -6.66 -15.60
CA THR A 101 -10.21 -7.00 -16.73
C THR A 101 -10.21 -5.90 -17.81
N PRO A 102 -10.43 -6.24 -19.09
CA PRO A 102 -10.51 -5.24 -20.18
C PRO A 102 -11.60 -4.18 -19.99
N ASN A 103 -12.64 -4.47 -19.20
CA ASN A 103 -13.77 -3.58 -18.95
C ASN A 103 -13.53 -2.60 -17.79
N GLN A 104 -12.27 -2.34 -17.45
CA GLN A 104 -11.88 -1.47 -16.33
C GLN A 104 -12.43 -1.93 -14.98
N ARG A 105 -12.70 -3.24 -14.83
CA ARG A 105 -13.09 -3.84 -13.55
C ARG A 105 -11.88 -4.50 -12.90
N LEU A 106 -11.71 -4.20 -11.63
CA LEU A 106 -10.78 -4.90 -10.76
C LEU A 106 -11.52 -6.11 -10.19
N GLU A 107 -10.93 -7.28 -10.32
CA GLU A 107 -11.35 -8.48 -9.61
C GLU A 107 -10.22 -8.93 -8.68
N LEU A 108 -10.56 -9.69 -7.65
CA LEU A 108 -9.60 -10.17 -6.67
C LEU A 108 -9.68 -11.69 -6.61
N HIS A 109 -8.52 -12.34 -6.65
CA HIS A 109 -8.41 -13.77 -6.35
C HIS A 109 -8.68 -14.04 -4.86
N GLU A 110 -8.43 -15.27 -4.43
CA GLU A 110 -8.52 -15.64 -3.02
C GLU A 110 -7.56 -14.82 -2.14
N ARG A 111 -7.98 -14.63 -0.89
CA ARG A 111 -7.20 -13.92 0.12
C ARG A 111 -5.86 -14.65 0.34
N VAL A 112 -4.77 -13.90 0.25
CA VAL A 112 -3.42 -14.36 0.59
C VAL A 112 -3.28 -14.35 2.10
N ARG A 113 -2.96 -15.52 2.67
CA ARG A 113 -2.75 -15.71 4.12
C ARG A 113 -1.30 -15.95 4.51
N ASP A 114 -0.45 -16.23 3.52
CA ASP A 114 0.96 -16.53 3.73
C ASP A 114 1.82 -15.84 2.66
N LEU A 115 2.71 -14.96 3.13
CA LEU A 115 3.74 -14.29 2.33
C LEU A 115 5.09 -15.05 2.37
N GLY A 116 5.11 -16.23 3.00
CA GLY A 116 6.30 -17.02 3.25
C GLY A 116 7.20 -16.36 4.29
N ASP A 117 8.48 -16.21 3.94
CA ASP A 117 9.46 -15.51 4.79
C ASP A 117 9.40 -13.99 4.66
N HIS A 118 8.49 -13.44 3.86
CA HIS A 118 8.45 -12.00 3.59
C HIS A 118 7.43 -11.28 4.46
N SER A 119 7.61 -9.96 4.55
CA SER A 119 6.63 -9.03 5.10
C SER A 119 6.53 -7.79 4.25
N LEU A 120 5.32 -7.24 4.18
CA LEU A 120 4.99 -6.06 3.39
C LEU A 120 5.14 -4.79 4.22
N PHE A 121 5.62 -3.73 3.59
CA PHE A 121 5.72 -2.40 4.15
C PHE A 121 4.87 -1.47 3.28
N VAL A 122 3.75 -1.01 3.84
CA VAL A 122 2.74 -0.20 3.15
C VAL A 122 2.46 1.09 3.90
N GLY A 123 2.06 2.12 3.18
CA GLY A 123 1.97 3.50 3.66
C GLY A 123 2.05 4.43 2.45
N ARG A 124 2.04 5.74 2.67
CA ARG A 124 2.18 6.70 1.58
C ARG A 124 3.53 6.54 0.87
N GLY A 125 3.56 6.76 -0.43
CA GLY A 125 4.76 6.60 -1.25
C GLY A 125 5.02 5.16 -1.68
N ASP A 126 6.29 4.79 -1.73
CA ASP A 126 6.73 3.48 -2.22
C ASP A 126 6.42 2.39 -1.18
N THR A 127 5.81 1.33 -1.67
CA THR A 127 5.60 0.09 -0.92
C THR A 127 6.64 -0.95 -1.33
N PHE A 128 6.99 -1.84 -0.41
CA PHE A 128 7.97 -2.89 -0.69
C PHE A 128 7.77 -4.11 0.20
N ALA A 129 8.42 -5.20 -0.16
CA ALA A 129 8.51 -6.40 0.66
C ALA A 129 9.97 -6.62 1.09
N LEU A 130 10.17 -7.11 2.31
CA LEU A 130 11.48 -7.56 2.80
C LEU A 130 11.40 -9.01 3.25
N SER A 131 12.51 -9.72 3.09
CA SER A 131 12.69 -11.08 3.59
C SER A 131 13.11 -11.06 5.06
N ALA A 132 12.35 -11.73 5.94
CA ALA A 132 12.70 -11.91 7.34
C ALA A 132 13.95 -12.79 7.53
N LYS A 133 14.35 -13.58 6.52
CA LYS A 133 15.62 -14.31 6.52
C LYS A 133 16.82 -13.37 6.40
N GLU A 134 16.68 -12.32 5.58
CA GLU A 134 17.73 -11.31 5.39
C GLU A 134 17.73 -10.27 6.51
N PHE A 135 16.55 -9.98 7.07
CA PHE A 135 16.36 -9.00 8.14
C PHE A 135 15.69 -9.67 9.37
N PRO A 136 16.42 -10.41 10.21
CA PRO A 136 15.82 -11.19 11.30
C PRO A 136 15.03 -10.40 12.35
N VAL A 137 15.18 -9.06 12.37
CA VAL A 137 14.43 -8.16 13.27
C VAL A 137 12.97 -8.00 12.82
N ILE A 138 12.66 -8.21 11.54
CA ILE A 138 11.27 -8.16 11.06
C ILE A 138 10.61 -9.53 11.26
N LYS A 139 9.32 -9.50 11.61
CA LYS A 139 8.52 -10.72 11.71
C LYS A 139 8.10 -11.12 10.30
N ARG A 140 8.13 -12.41 9.98
CA ARG A 140 7.62 -12.95 8.70
C ARG A 140 6.09 -12.88 8.65
N ASN A 141 5.53 -12.95 7.44
CA ASN A 141 4.09 -13.02 7.18
C ASN A 141 3.28 -11.89 7.85
N CYS A 142 3.82 -10.67 7.82
CA CYS A 142 3.22 -9.50 8.43
C CYS A 142 3.06 -8.37 7.41
N ILE A 143 2.11 -7.46 7.70
CA ILE A 143 1.95 -6.18 7.00
C ILE A 143 2.27 -5.07 7.99
N TYR A 144 3.33 -4.33 7.71
CA TYR A 144 3.74 -3.13 8.43
C TYR A 144 3.10 -1.92 7.75
N TYR A 145 2.26 -1.18 8.49
CA TYR A 145 1.61 0.01 8.00
C TYR A 145 2.12 1.27 8.70
N ALA A 146 2.63 2.22 7.93
CA ALA A 146 2.97 3.57 8.39
C ALA A 146 1.87 4.56 7.94
N GLY A 147 0.99 4.92 8.87
CA GLY A 147 -0.18 5.78 8.62
C GLY A 147 -0.20 7.07 9.42
N ILE A 148 -1.19 7.93 9.19
CA ILE A 148 -1.34 9.21 9.91
C ILE A 148 -1.59 8.94 11.40
N ALA A 149 -0.59 9.20 12.23
CA ALA A 149 -0.70 9.26 13.68
C ALA A 149 -1.42 10.57 14.10
N CYS A 150 -2.72 10.67 13.84
CA CYS A 150 -3.54 11.67 14.51
C CYS A 150 -3.67 11.25 15.99
N ASN A 151 -2.85 11.84 16.86
CA ASN A 151 -2.88 11.69 18.32
C ASN A 151 -2.60 10.28 18.87
N LYS A 152 -1.86 9.44 18.13
CA LYS A 152 -1.52 8.08 18.57
C LYS A 152 -0.08 8.01 19.07
N PRO A 153 0.21 7.25 20.16
CA PRO A 153 1.57 7.11 20.71
C PRO A 153 2.48 6.21 19.84
N TYR A 154 1.93 5.60 18.79
CA TYR A 154 2.61 4.71 17.86
C TYR A 154 2.57 5.26 16.43
N TRP A 155 3.51 4.79 15.62
CA TRP A 155 3.71 5.24 14.24
C TRP A 155 3.59 4.11 13.22
N ILE A 156 3.70 2.85 13.66
CA ILE A 156 3.58 1.68 12.81
C ILE A 156 2.59 0.70 13.46
N SER A 157 1.67 0.19 12.66
CA SER A 157 0.83 -0.96 13.00
C SER A 157 1.33 -2.19 12.25
N VAL A 158 1.45 -3.32 12.95
CA VAL A 158 1.90 -4.60 12.40
C VAL A 158 0.73 -5.56 12.43
N PHE A 159 0.29 -5.99 11.26
CA PHE A 159 -0.83 -6.94 11.11
C PHE A 159 -0.28 -8.32 10.78
N HIS A 160 -0.60 -9.30 11.61
CA HIS A 160 -0.23 -10.69 11.42
C HIS A 160 -1.26 -11.39 10.53
N LEU A 161 -0.88 -11.82 9.33
CA LEU A 161 -1.84 -12.38 8.36
C LEU A 161 -2.40 -13.76 8.76
N GLU A 162 -1.64 -14.54 9.54
CA GLU A 162 -2.05 -15.86 10.00
C GLU A 162 -3.06 -15.80 11.15
N SER A 163 -2.85 -14.89 12.11
CA SER A 163 -3.65 -14.82 13.35
C SER A 163 -4.62 -13.64 13.39
N ASP A 164 -4.61 -12.76 12.39
CA ASP A 164 -5.33 -11.48 12.37
C ASP A 164 -5.00 -10.56 13.57
N ALA A 165 -3.91 -10.85 14.28
CA ALA A 165 -3.49 -10.06 15.43
C ALA A 165 -2.85 -8.74 14.99
N VAL A 166 -2.95 -7.72 15.84
CA VAL A 166 -2.32 -6.42 15.61
C VAL A 166 -1.38 -6.08 16.74
N GLU A 167 -0.18 -5.66 16.37
CA GLU A 167 0.82 -5.08 17.26
C GLU A 167 1.09 -3.63 16.85
N GLU A 168 1.39 -2.78 17.82
CA GLU A 168 1.72 -1.38 17.59
C GLU A 168 3.18 -1.14 17.99
N ILE A 169 3.95 -0.51 17.11
CA ILE A 169 5.32 -0.08 17.42
C ILE A 169 5.25 1.39 17.86
N PRO A 170 5.64 1.72 19.10
CA PRO A 170 5.60 3.08 19.62
C PRO A 170 6.60 3.99 18.88
N TYR A 171 6.31 5.29 18.88
CA TYR A 171 7.24 6.27 18.33
C TYR A 171 8.52 6.33 19.18
N MET A 172 9.70 6.26 18.56
CA MET A 172 10.95 6.44 19.31
C MET A 172 11.14 7.91 19.70
N GLU A 173 11.24 8.20 21.00
CA GLU A 173 11.44 9.57 21.48
C GLU A 173 12.67 10.27 20.88
N LYS A 174 13.71 9.50 20.55
CA LYS A 174 14.95 9.98 19.90
C LYS A 174 14.76 10.53 18.49
N LEU A 175 13.62 10.26 17.85
CA LEU A 175 13.27 10.74 16.50
C LEU A 175 12.35 11.98 16.53
N LYS A 176 11.91 12.44 17.72
CA LYS A 176 11.03 13.60 17.88
C LYS A 176 11.80 14.90 17.58
N GLU A 177 11.84 15.33 16.32
CA GLU A 177 12.33 16.67 15.98
C GLU A 177 11.21 17.71 16.16
N GLY A 178 11.19 18.38 17.31
CA GLY A 178 10.35 19.54 17.58
C GLY A 178 8.85 19.26 17.76
N ARG A 179 8.11 20.23 18.32
CA ARG A 179 6.66 20.12 18.61
C ARG A 179 5.75 20.15 17.38
N THR A 180 6.28 20.48 16.19
CA THR A 180 5.49 20.82 14.99
C THR A 180 5.85 20.05 13.72
N ASN A 181 6.95 19.30 13.68
CA ASN A 181 7.36 18.59 12.46
C ASN A 181 6.94 17.12 12.49
N ARG A 182 5.71 16.86 11.99
CA ARG A 182 5.25 15.49 11.71
C ARG A 182 6.14 14.86 10.63
N THR A 183 7.01 13.94 11.01
CA THR A 183 7.83 13.10 10.11
C THR A 183 7.10 11.80 9.77
N PRO A 184 7.44 11.13 8.65
CA PRO A 184 6.67 11.11 7.42
C PRO A 184 5.63 9.99 7.35
N TYR A 185 4.63 10.20 6.48
CA TYR A 185 3.58 9.25 6.10
C TYR A 185 4.08 8.05 5.28
N ALA A 186 5.39 7.91 5.15
CA ALA A 186 6.05 7.07 4.17
C ALA A 186 7.23 6.34 4.81
N TRP A 187 7.46 5.09 4.39
CA TRP A 187 8.60 4.29 4.81
C TRP A 187 9.93 4.89 4.37
N PHE A 188 9.93 5.58 3.23
CA PHE A 188 11.06 6.33 2.74
C PHE A 188 10.69 7.81 2.62
N CYS A 189 11.34 8.66 3.41
CA CYS A 189 11.27 10.09 3.25
C CYS A 189 12.69 10.63 3.34
N PRO A 190 13.32 11.00 2.20
CA PRO A 190 14.63 11.60 2.22
C PRO A 190 14.54 12.89 3.04
N ARG A 191 15.30 12.95 4.16
CA ARG A 191 15.31 14.10 5.08
C ARG A 191 15.85 15.39 4.44
N LYS A 192 16.51 15.28 3.28
CA LYS A 192 16.99 16.39 2.46
C LYS A 192 16.75 16.06 0.98
N PRO A 193 16.31 17.01 0.15
CA PRO A 193 16.26 16.81 -1.30
C PRO A 193 17.68 16.51 -1.83
N PHE A 194 17.79 15.58 -2.78
CA PHE A 194 19.05 15.23 -3.44
C PHE A 194 19.60 16.33 -4.37
N LEU A 195 19.00 17.52 -4.37
CA LEU A 195 19.50 18.64 -5.13
C LEU A 195 20.79 19.13 -4.48
N LYS A 196 21.92 18.73 -5.06
CA LYS A 196 23.20 19.43 -4.87
C LYS A 196 22.93 20.92 -5.11
N GLN A 197 23.26 21.75 -4.14
CA GLN A 197 23.42 23.17 -4.38
C GLN A 197 24.54 23.32 -5.42
N SER A 198 24.17 23.77 -6.62
CA SER A 198 25.08 24.31 -7.62
C SER A 198 25.59 25.67 -7.18
#